data_AF-A0AAV4X9S6-F1
#
_entry.id   AF-A0AAV4X9S6-F1
#
_cell.length_a   1.000
_cell.length_b   1.000
_cell.length_c   1.000
_cell.angle_alpha   90.00
_cell.angle_beta   90.00
_cell.angle_gamma   90.00
#
_symmetry.space_group_name_H-M   'P 1'
#
loop_
_entity.id
_entity.type
_entity.pdbx_description
1 polymer ?
#
loop_
_entity_poly.entity_id
_entity_poly.type
_entity_poly.pdbx_seq_one_letter_code
_entity_poly.pdbx_strand_id
1 'polypeptide(L)'
;MVTLFLQNFELPKIWDLEVLDIKDPVERKNKTLLEEETLIHFKETIRFQEDQRYEVALPWLAGHPPVYDKYDVAESRHAQLQNI
;
A
#
# COMPACT_ATOMS: atom_id res chain seq x y z
N MET A 1 26.42 -2.97 4.49
CA MET A 1 25.64 -4.23 4.49
C MET A 1 25.53 -4.68 5.94
N VAL A 2 24.32 -4.92 6.44
CA VAL A 2 24.10 -5.42 7.80
C VAL A 2 23.76 -6.90 7.69
N THR A 3 24.64 -7.76 8.17
CA THR A 3 24.43 -9.21 8.25
C THR A 3 24.14 -9.59 9.69
N LEU A 4 22.94 -10.11 9.94
CA LEU A 4 22.50 -10.56 11.26
C LEU A 4 22.92 -12.02 11.47
N PHE A 5 23.78 -12.29 12.45
CA PHE A 5 24.24 -13.65 12.78
C PHE A 5 23.28 -14.28 13.79
N LEU A 6 22.39 -15.15 13.32
CA LEU A 6 21.35 -15.78 14.13
C LEU A 6 21.85 -17.10 14.73
N GLN A 7 22.74 -17.02 15.72
CA GLN A 7 23.27 -18.24 16.35
C GLN A 7 22.39 -18.74 17.52
N ASN A 8 21.50 -17.91 18.10
CA ASN A 8 20.80 -18.22 19.35
C ASN A 8 19.40 -17.59 19.54
N PHE A 9 18.69 -17.20 18.47
CA PHE A 9 17.37 -16.57 18.60
C PHE A 9 16.22 -17.55 18.39
N GLU A 10 15.23 -17.52 19.29
CA GLU A 10 13.96 -18.23 19.11
C GLU A 10 13.10 -17.46 18.09
N LEU A 11 12.52 -18.17 17.12
CA LEU A 11 11.66 -17.63 16.05
C LEU A 11 10.61 -16.59 16.48
N PRO A 12 9.93 -16.73 17.64
CA PRO A 12 8.99 -15.72 18.12
C PRO A 12 9.64 -14.34 18.37
N LYS A 13 10.87 -14.30 18.86
CA LYS A 13 11.60 -13.07 19.18
C LYS A 13 12.08 -12.30 17.95
N ILE A 14 12.04 -12.93 16.78
CA ILE A 14 12.31 -12.26 15.49
C ILE A 14 11.15 -11.34 15.12
N TRP A 15 9.91 -11.70 15.45
CA TRP A 15 8.74 -10.86 15.22
C TRP A 15 8.72 -9.66 16.18
N ASP A 16 9.27 -9.79 17.38
CA ASP A 16 9.46 -8.67 18.31
C ASP A 16 10.42 -7.60 17.74
N LEU A 17 11.35 -7.98 16.85
CA LEU A 17 12.23 -7.01 16.16
C LEU A 17 11.47 -6.18 15.11
N GLU A 18 10.34 -6.67 14.59
CA GLU A 18 9.45 -5.88 13.72
C GLU A 18 8.65 -4.85 14.55
N VAL A 19 8.40 -5.16 15.83
CA VAL A 19 7.75 -4.27 16.82
C VAL A 19 8.71 -3.21 17.37
N LEU A 20 9.98 -3.56 17.53
CA LEU A 20 11.04 -2.57 17.76
C LEU A 20 11.21 -1.81 16.46
N ASP A 21 10.62 -0.61 16.34
CA ASP A 21 10.69 0.30 15.18
C ASP A 21 12.14 0.78 14.90
N ILE A 22 13.06 -0.17 14.68
CA ILE A 22 14.45 -0.02 14.27
C ILE A 22 14.40 0.27 12.76
N LYS A 23 13.82 1.42 12.45
CA LYS A 23 13.87 2.04 11.14
C LYS A 23 14.94 3.12 11.18
N ASP A 24 15.68 3.24 10.09
CA ASP A 24 16.74 4.24 9.97
C ASP A 24 16.14 5.63 10.28
N PRO A 25 16.80 6.49 11.09
CA PRO A 25 16.29 7.83 11.38
C PRO A 25 15.97 8.67 10.13
N VAL A 26 16.58 8.37 8.98
CA VAL A 26 16.21 8.93 7.66
C VAL A 26 14.80 8.50 7.23
N GLU A 27 14.41 7.26 7.47
CA GLU A 27 13.04 6.77 7.20
C GLU A 27 12.00 7.46 8.09
N ARG A 28 12.36 7.76 9.35
CA ARG A 28 11.45 8.48 10.28
C ARG A 28 11.21 9.93 9.87
N LYS A 29 12.22 10.63 9.34
CA LYS A 29 12.07 12.00 8.81
C LYS A 29 11.26 12.06 7.52
N ASN A 30 11.22 10.96 6.76
CA ASN A 30 10.50 10.89 5.49
C ASN A 30 9.00 10.56 5.66
N LYS A 31 8.61 9.86 6.73
CA LYS A 31 7.22 9.45 6.96
C LYS A 31 6.23 10.61 7.05
N THR A 32 6.53 11.66 7.82
CA THR A 32 5.58 12.77 8.02
C THR A 32 5.34 13.58 6.74
N LEU A 33 6.41 13.83 5.97
CA LEU A 33 6.30 14.50 4.66
C LEU A 33 5.52 13.63 3.66
N LEU A 34 5.78 12.32 3.66
CA LEU A 34 5.06 11.37 2.82
C LEU A 34 3.56 11.31 3.18
N GLU A 35 3.23 11.34 4.48
CA GLU A 35 1.85 11.39 4.96
C GLU A 35 1.15 12.70 4.54
N GLU A 36 1.83 13.84 4.65
CA GLU A 36 1.32 15.14 4.19
C GLU A 36 1.08 15.16 2.67
N GLU A 37 2.04 14.70 1.87
CA GLU A 37 1.90 14.59 0.41
C GLU A 37 0.76 13.64 0.01
N THR A 38 0.62 12.51 0.72
CA THR A 38 -0.47 11.55 0.51
C THR A 38 -1.83 12.19 0.81
N LEU A 39 -1.93 12.96 1.90
CA LEU A 39 -3.17 13.66 2.26
C LEU A 39 -3.54 14.77 1.26
N ILE A 40 -2.55 15.50 0.74
CA ILE A 40 -2.77 16.50 -0.31
C ILE A 40 -3.29 15.80 -1.57
N HIS A 41 -2.61 14.76 -2.03
CA HIS A 41 -3.02 14.00 -3.22
C HIS A 41 -4.42 13.40 -3.09
N PHE A 42 -4.74 12.84 -1.93
CA PHE A 42 -6.07 12.31 -1.64
C PHE A 42 -7.16 13.38 -1.80
N LYS A 43 -6.95 14.57 -1.21
CA LYS A 43 -7.91 15.69 -1.28
C LYS A 43 -8.08 16.22 -2.70
N GLU A 44 -7.03 16.23 -3.50
CA GLU A 44 -7.07 16.72 -4.88
C GLU A 44 -7.76 15.73 -5.84
N THR A 45 -7.63 14.43 -5.56
CA THR A 45 -8.03 13.39 -6.52
C THR A 45 -9.34 12.70 -6.17
N ILE A 46 -9.89 12.96 -4.98
CA ILE A 46 -11.19 12.46 -4.59
C ILE A 46 -12.29 13.05 -5.48
N ARG A 47 -13.07 12.18 -6.11
CA ARG A 47 -14.22 12.51 -6.95
C ARG A 47 -15.43 11.75 -6.48
N PHE A 48 -16.57 12.42 -6.49
CA PHE A 48 -17.85 11.78 -6.24
C PHE A 48 -18.54 11.53 -7.59
N GLN A 49 -18.88 10.29 -7.86
CA GLN A 49 -19.62 9.89 -9.06
C GLN A 49 -21.13 9.94 -8.83
N GLU A 50 -21.87 10.06 -9.93
CA GLU A 50 -23.33 10.13 -9.95
C GLU A 50 -24.00 8.84 -9.40
N ASP A 51 -23.28 7.71 -9.43
CA ASP A 51 -23.72 6.42 -8.89
C ASP A 51 -23.43 6.24 -7.38
N GLN A 52 -23.15 7.34 -6.67
CA GLN A 52 -22.82 7.39 -5.24
C GLN A 52 -21.47 6.74 -4.88
N ARG A 53 -20.56 6.57 -5.85
CA ARG A 53 -19.21 6.04 -5.59
C ARG A 53 -18.19 7.15 -5.41
N TYR A 54 -17.26 6.92 -4.48
CA TYR A 54 -16.06 7.75 -4.36
C TYR A 54 -14.93 7.11 -5.15
N GLU A 55 -14.33 7.88 -6.05
CA GLU A 55 -13.06 7.55 -6.66
C GLU A 55 -11.96 8.39 -6.05
N VAL A 56 -10.79 7.79 -5.82
CA VAL A 56 -9.58 8.54 -5.50
C VAL A 56 -8.46 8.02 -6.37
N ALA A 57 -7.56 8.91 -6.80
CA ALA A 57 -6.37 8.42 -7.46
C ALA A 57 -5.44 7.83 -6.38
N LEU A 58 -4.84 6.68 -6.71
CA LEU A 58 -3.88 6.08 -5.82
C LEU A 58 -2.60 6.92 -5.82
N PRO A 59 -1.96 7.12 -4.65
CA PRO A 59 -0.67 7.77 -4.57
C PRO A 59 0.37 6.82 -5.15
N TRP A 60 0.62 6.91 -6.44
CA TRP A 60 1.69 6.16 -7.06
C TRP A 60 3.01 6.80 -6.66
N LEU A 61 3.98 5.99 -6.21
CA LEU A 61 5.37 6.42 -6.27
C LEU A 61 5.67 6.90 -7.70
N ALA A 62 6.38 8.01 -7.83
CA ALA A 62 6.84 8.49 -9.13
C ALA A 62 7.56 7.35 -9.88
N GLY A 63 7.05 6.97 -11.05
CA GLY A 63 7.60 5.89 -11.87
C GLY A 63 6.93 4.52 -11.75
N HIS A 64 5.79 4.40 -11.05
CA HIS A 64 5.02 3.15 -11.07
C HIS A 64 4.41 2.91 -12.48
N PRO A 65 4.50 1.68 -13.04
CA PRO A 65 3.90 1.36 -14.33
C PRO A 65 2.36 1.52 -14.30
N PRO A 66 1.72 1.78 -15.45
CA PRO A 66 0.26 1.86 -15.52
C PRO A 66 -0.36 0.58 -14.96
N VAL A 67 -1.31 0.72 -14.03
CA VAL A 67 -2.10 -0.41 -13.59
C VAL A 67 -3.11 -0.72 -14.68
N TYR A 68 -2.96 -1.90 -15.29
CA TYR A 68 -3.92 -2.39 -16.27
C TYR A 68 -5.28 -2.57 -15.61
N ASP A 69 -6.30 -2.00 -16.23
CA ASP A 69 -7.67 -2.19 -15.80
C ASP A 69 -8.07 -3.68 -15.96
N LYS A 70 -8.47 -4.29 -14.85
CA LYS A 70 -8.92 -5.70 -14.80
C LYS A 70 -10.44 -5.78 -14.58
N TYR A 71 -11.15 -4.67 -14.72
CA TYR A 71 -12.60 -4.61 -14.54
C TYR A 71 -13.31 -5.67 -15.39
N ASP A 72 -13.01 -5.74 -16.69
CA ASP A 72 -13.64 -6.71 -17.61
C ASP A 72 -13.45 -8.17 -17.18
N VAL A 73 -12.27 -8.48 -16.64
CA VAL A 73 -11.94 -9.82 -16.15
C VAL A 73 -12.68 -10.13 -14.85
N ALA A 74 -12.81 -9.15 -13.97
CA ALA A 74 -13.54 -9.29 -12.72
C ALA A 74 -15.05 -9.46 -12.98
N GLU A 75 -15.63 -8.64 -13.85
CA GLU A 75 -17.03 -8.74 -14.30
C GLU A 75 -17.31 -10.10 -14.94
N SER A 76 -16.44 -10.55 -15.86
CA SER A 76 -16.60 -11.85 -16.52
C SER A 76 -16.64 -13.00 -15.51
N ARG A 77 -15.77 -12.98 -14.49
CA ARG A 77 -15.77 -13.98 -13.41
C ARG A 77 -17.00 -13.87 -12.53
N HIS A 78 -17.46 -12.65 -12.23
CA HIS A 78 -18.67 -12.44 -11.44
C HIS A 78 -19.90 -13.03 -12.13
N ALA A 79 -20.08 -12.75 -13.43
CA ALA A 79 -21.17 -13.30 -14.23
C ALA A 79 -21.11 -14.83 -14.32
N GLN A 80 -19.91 -15.42 -14.37
CA GLN A 80 -19.73 -16.87 -14.32
C GLN A 80 -20.15 -17.48 -12.98
N LEU A 81 -19.87 -16.81 -11.86
CA LEU A 81 -20.26 -17.28 -10.53
C LEU A 81 -21.77 -17.18 -10.27
N GLN A 82 -22.47 -16.26 -10.92
CA GLN A 82 -23.94 -16.12 -10.81
C GLN A 82 -24.72 -17.19 -11.60
N ASN A 83 -24.06 -17.93 -12.49
CA ASN A 83 -24.65 -18.98 -13.32
C ASN A 83 -24.45 -20.41 -12.78
N ILE A 84 -24.11 -20.54 -11.49
CA ILE A 84 -23.90 -21.81 -10.77
C ILE A 84 -24.91 -21.88 -9.62
#